data_AF-H4F4W1-F1
#
_entry.id   AF-H4F4W1-F1
#
_cell.length_a   1.000
_cell.length_b   1.000
_cell.length_c   1.000
_cell.angle_alpha   90.00
_cell.angle_beta   90.00
_cell.angle_gamma   90.00
#
_symmetry.space_group_name_H-M   'P 1'
#
loop_
_entity.id
_entity.type
_entity.pdbx_description
1 polymer ?
#
loop_
_entity_poly.entity_id
_entity_poly.type
_entity_poly.pdbx_seq_one_letter_code
_entity_poly.pdbx_strand_id
1 'polypeptide(L)'
;MTSATQTSTTARVSFGGVEFPNPPAGGINPTHHIPGSASGGGTDADLEALYRQLYPFFDGSSVDTRLQSPEDANGNPIDLQTIDAALLTKQFFEGLHSAHQLELLNRFNGSLVLGTGADRIDVVLGQDRRGRSGQPGQVVLVLQRLTKNDIAQLAPADQERILNYLNSVSTTGQTIPAEVRTNLELSWGVTIYGSLAEARAAANNLIDLAIAAINEQASAHSSIFTEQLLLIREFVNISALISEVNIRTQIESIAERFKRLVVFEVAASQASVSDAGDGDVVAGLSSLDNNSSILSALTTLVEQEQRVLDTKKQRADVPKISSALDLPKMISALQLTYDLQKAAEVAILTVELEQQNELLKDYAVIQRMMNDVLKSYSPAAAVDEGGEEGAVGEDEEELRDAAGRGEKTTVRLKSGSTATLTSSHLTVEELRALVMFDTSLSGTAKNRAHPIEALRGVTRPLETILEKTTGSETYNLDQKTESDWNIFSSQISDSVSLINQQSQIMTNNISGLNQEQNRHFDLASSLLQRLTETLLRIAQT
;
A
#
# COMPACT_ATOMS: atom_id res chain seq x y z
N MET A 1 -8.74 -41.22 22.45
CA MET A 1 -10.20 -41.09 22.32
C MET A 1 -10.73 -40.46 23.60
N THR A 2 -10.82 -39.13 23.61
CA THR A 2 -11.50 -38.34 24.65
C THR A 2 -11.87 -37.02 23.96
N SER A 3 -13.16 -36.89 23.67
CA SER A 3 -13.77 -35.70 23.08
C SER A 3 -13.89 -34.62 24.16
N ALA A 4 -13.24 -33.47 23.95
CA ALA A 4 -13.46 -32.28 24.74
C ALA A 4 -14.22 -31.25 23.88
N THR A 5 -15.49 -31.05 24.22
CA THR A 5 -16.35 -30.02 23.65
C THR A 5 -15.92 -28.67 24.21
N GLN A 6 -15.32 -27.81 23.38
CA GLN A 6 -15.13 -26.40 23.71
C GLN A 6 -16.36 -25.60 23.28
N THR A 7 -17.11 -25.10 24.26
CA THR A 7 -18.14 -24.08 24.11
C THR A 7 -17.47 -22.71 23.94
N SER A 8 -17.50 -22.17 22.72
CA SER A 8 -17.16 -20.78 22.42
C SER A 8 -18.17 -19.86 23.10
N THR A 9 -17.73 -19.17 24.15
CA THR A 9 -18.49 -18.08 24.79
C THR A 9 -18.11 -16.79 24.09
N THR A 10 -18.97 -16.29 23.21
CA THR A 10 -18.76 -15.02 22.50
C THR A 10 -18.99 -13.87 23.47
N ALA A 11 -17.92 -13.27 23.97
CA ALA A 11 -17.99 -12.01 24.71
C ALA A 11 -18.37 -10.88 23.73
N ARG A 12 -19.60 -10.37 23.85
CA ARG A 12 -20.02 -9.12 23.20
C ARG A 12 -19.43 -7.94 23.98
N VAL A 13 -18.44 -7.29 23.42
CA VAL A 13 -17.99 -5.97 23.87
C VAL A 13 -19.00 -4.94 23.35
N SER A 14 -19.74 -4.35 24.28
CA SER A 14 -20.68 -3.25 24.05
C SER A 14 -19.92 -1.93 24.16
N PHE A 15 -19.88 -1.16 23.08
CA PHE A 15 -19.43 0.24 23.08
C PHE A 15 -20.63 1.15 22.83
N GLY A 16 -20.86 2.10 23.75
CA GLY A 16 -21.56 3.37 23.52
C GLY A 16 -23.00 3.29 23.00
N GLY A 17 -23.96 3.38 23.92
CA GLY A 17 -25.39 3.43 23.62
C GLY A 17 -25.81 4.60 22.73
N VAL A 18 -26.21 4.28 21.50
CA VAL A 18 -27.24 5.00 20.75
C VAL A 18 -28.30 3.95 20.37
N GLU A 19 -29.35 3.85 21.18
CA GLU A 19 -30.56 3.15 20.77
C GLU A 19 -31.26 3.99 19.71
N PHE A 20 -31.36 3.45 18.50
CA PHE A 20 -32.21 4.06 17.48
C PHE A 20 -33.68 3.90 17.90
N PRO A 21 -34.49 4.96 17.89
CA PRO A 21 -35.91 4.86 18.17
C PRO A 21 -36.57 3.96 17.13
N ASN A 22 -37.42 3.03 17.59
CA ASN A 22 -38.30 2.27 16.70
C ASN A 22 -39.06 3.24 15.78
N PRO A 23 -39.13 2.99 14.47
CA PRO A 23 -39.86 3.85 13.55
C PRO A 23 -41.34 3.90 13.97
N PRO A 24 -41.98 5.08 13.94
CA PRO A 24 -43.39 5.20 14.29
C PRO A 24 -44.23 4.38 13.29
N ALA A 25 -45.12 3.56 13.84
CA ALA A 25 -46.10 2.84 13.08
C ALA A 25 -47.01 3.82 12.31
N GLY A 26 -47.11 3.64 10.99
CA GLY A 26 -48.25 4.03 10.17
C GLY A 26 -48.59 5.52 10.13
N GLY A 27 -48.00 6.24 9.17
CA GLY A 27 -48.49 7.56 8.75
C GLY A 27 -48.28 7.72 7.26
N ILE A 28 -49.36 7.53 6.49
CA ILE A 28 -49.39 7.70 5.03
C ILE A 28 -49.15 9.20 4.75
N ASN A 29 -47.97 9.52 4.22
CA ASN A 29 -47.70 10.86 3.69
C ASN A 29 -47.96 10.83 2.17
N PRO A 30 -48.78 11.74 1.62
CA PRO A 30 -49.21 11.69 0.23
C PRO A 30 -48.10 12.26 -0.65
N THR A 31 -47.19 11.41 -1.12
CA THR A 31 -46.32 11.76 -2.25
C THR A 31 -47.16 11.73 -3.52
N HIS A 32 -47.12 12.85 -4.23
CA HIS A 32 -47.76 13.06 -5.52
C HIS A 32 -47.62 11.85 -6.45
N HIS A 33 -48.78 11.45 -6.98
CA HIS A 33 -48.93 10.43 -8.01
C HIS A 33 -48.13 10.79 -9.27
N ILE A 34 -47.08 10.01 -9.55
CA ILE A 34 -46.59 9.82 -10.91
C ILE A 34 -47.53 8.80 -11.57
N PRO A 35 -48.14 9.09 -12.74
CA PRO A 35 -48.97 8.12 -13.44
C PRO A 35 -48.10 6.94 -13.90
N GLY A 36 -48.33 5.75 -13.35
CA GLY A 36 -47.67 4.51 -13.78
C GLY A 36 -47.49 3.42 -12.72
N SER A 37 -47.53 3.75 -11.43
CA SER A 37 -47.12 2.78 -10.39
C SER A 37 -48.23 2.20 -9.51
N ALA A 38 -49.51 2.35 -9.85
CA ALA A 38 -50.61 1.92 -8.96
C ALA A 38 -51.83 1.34 -9.69
N SER A 39 -51.61 0.36 -10.57
CA SER A 39 -52.64 -0.65 -10.83
C SER A 39 -51.95 -1.96 -11.18
N GLY A 40 -52.08 -2.96 -10.31
CA GLY A 40 -51.51 -4.29 -10.45
C GLY A 40 -52.04 -5.03 -11.68
N GLY A 41 -51.40 -4.79 -12.81
CA GLY A 41 -51.68 -5.49 -14.07
C GLY A 41 -50.50 -5.59 -15.02
N GLY A 42 -49.38 -4.90 -14.76
CA GLY A 42 -48.15 -5.08 -15.51
C GLY A 42 -47.20 -5.98 -14.75
N THR A 43 -46.99 -7.21 -15.22
CA THR A 43 -45.83 -8.01 -14.84
C THR A 43 -44.54 -7.26 -15.24
N ASP A 44 -43.38 -7.59 -14.66
CA ASP A 44 -42.09 -7.05 -15.14
C ASP A 44 -41.94 -7.23 -16.67
N ALA A 45 -42.57 -8.26 -17.24
CA ALA A 45 -42.64 -8.51 -18.67
C ALA A 45 -43.46 -7.46 -19.45
N ASP A 46 -44.50 -6.87 -18.85
CA ASP A 46 -45.32 -5.82 -19.50
C ASP A 46 -44.59 -4.47 -19.50
N LEU A 47 -43.89 -4.14 -18.41
CA LEU A 47 -42.99 -2.98 -18.36
C LEU A 47 -41.80 -3.16 -19.31
N GLU A 48 -41.29 -4.38 -19.43
CA GLU A 48 -40.25 -4.72 -20.41
C GLU A 48 -40.76 -4.60 -21.85
N ALA A 49 -41.96 -5.10 -22.14
CA ALA A 49 -42.59 -4.96 -23.44
C ALA A 49 -42.81 -3.48 -23.80
N LEU A 50 -43.30 -2.68 -22.85
CA LEU A 50 -43.47 -1.24 -23.03
C LEU A 50 -42.13 -0.52 -23.22
N TYR A 51 -41.10 -0.91 -22.46
CA TYR A 51 -39.75 -0.35 -22.60
C TYR A 51 -39.12 -0.71 -23.94
N ARG A 52 -39.27 -1.96 -24.41
CA ARG A 52 -38.86 -2.39 -25.75
C ARG A 52 -39.64 -1.67 -26.85
N GLN A 53 -40.90 -1.31 -26.59
CA GLN A 53 -41.72 -0.56 -27.54
C GLN A 53 -41.34 0.93 -27.60
N LEU A 54 -40.95 1.52 -26.45
CA LEU A 54 -40.50 2.91 -26.35
C LEU A 54 -39.02 3.09 -26.76
N TYR A 55 -38.19 2.08 -26.48
CA TYR A 55 -36.76 2.03 -26.74
C TYR A 55 -36.41 0.65 -27.32
N PRO A 56 -36.73 0.39 -28.59
CA PRO A 56 -36.35 -0.85 -29.24
C PRO A 56 -34.84 -1.04 -29.12
N PHE A 57 -34.42 -2.20 -28.59
CA PHE A 57 -33.02 -2.57 -28.58
C PHE A 57 -32.58 -2.75 -30.03
N PHE A 58 -31.80 -1.80 -30.53
CA PHE A 58 -31.20 -1.89 -31.85
C PHE A 58 -30.02 -2.86 -31.78
N ASP A 59 -30.32 -4.14 -31.98
CA ASP A 59 -29.32 -5.22 -32.02
C ASP A 59 -28.48 -5.21 -33.32
N GLY A 60 -28.85 -4.36 -34.29
CA GLY A 60 -28.23 -4.27 -35.60
C GLY A 60 -28.41 -5.52 -36.46
N SER A 61 -29.26 -6.47 -36.07
CA SER A 61 -29.41 -7.76 -36.74
C SER A 61 -30.86 -8.03 -37.15
N SER A 62 -31.82 -7.71 -36.28
CA SER A 62 -33.23 -7.98 -36.51
C SER A 62 -33.86 -6.95 -37.43
N VAL A 63 -34.64 -7.41 -38.43
CA VAL A 63 -35.28 -6.55 -39.44
C VAL A 63 -36.22 -5.54 -38.79
N ASP A 64 -36.91 -5.94 -37.72
CA ASP A 64 -37.90 -5.13 -37.01
C ASP A 64 -37.26 -4.01 -36.16
N THR A 65 -35.95 -4.10 -35.91
CA THR A 65 -35.17 -3.11 -35.15
C THR A 65 -34.05 -2.50 -35.98
N ARG A 66 -34.11 -2.51 -37.31
CA ARG A 66 -33.16 -1.77 -38.14
C ARG A 66 -33.56 -0.31 -38.25
N LEU A 67 -32.59 0.58 -38.07
CA LEU A 67 -32.76 1.98 -38.44
C LEU A 67 -32.76 2.12 -39.96
N GLN A 68 -33.31 3.25 -40.44
CA GLN A 68 -33.19 3.61 -41.85
C GLN A 68 -31.70 3.71 -42.21
N SER A 69 -31.33 3.09 -43.34
CA SER A 69 -29.97 3.08 -43.85
C SER A 69 -29.37 4.48 -43.87
N PRO A 70 -28.10 4.65 -43.47
CA PRO A 70 -27.43 5.95 -43.53
C PRO A 70 -27.36 6.42 -44.99
N GLU A 71 -27.50 7.73 -45.21
CA GLU A 71 -27.43 8.31 -46.56
C GLU A 71 -26.01 8.76 -46.90
N ASP A 72 -25.64 8.67 -48.17
CA ASP A 72 -24.39 9.22 -48.70
C ASP A 72 -24.46 10.75 -48.83
N ALA A 73 -23.37 11.38 -49.31
CA ALA A 73 -23.32 12.82 -49.52
C ALA A 73 -24.35 13.37 -50.53
N ASN A 74 -24.97 12.49 -51.32
CA ASN A 74 -25.99 12.82 -52.32
C ASN A 74 -27.42 12.47 -51.85
N GLY A 75 -27.58 11.97 -50.61
CA GLY A 75 -28.88 11.54 -50.08
C GLY A 75 -29.31 10.14 -50.52
N ASN A 76 -28.41 9.33 -51.10
CA ASN A 76 -28.74 7.95 -51.46
C ASN A 76 -28.54 7.02 -50.26
N PRO A 77 -29.47 6.09 -49.99
CA PRO A 77 -29.31 5.13 -48.90
C PRO A 77 -28.12 4.19 -49.17
N ILE A 78 -27.26 4.03 -48.16
CA ILE A 78 -26.11 3.12 -48.16
C ILE A 78 -26.54 1.81 -47.51
N ASP A 79 -26.52 0.73 -48.28
CA ASP A 79 -26.78 -0.61 -47.76
C ASP A 79 -25.54 -1.17 -47.04
N LEU A 80 -25.59 -1.20 -45.70
CA LEU A 80 -24.52 -1.69 -44.84
C LEU A 80 -24.27 -3.20 -44.98
N GLN A 81 -25.23 -3.96 -45.51
CA GLN A 81 -25.06 -5.40 -45.78
C GLN A 81 -24.18 -5.65 -47.01
N THR A 82 -24.14 -4.72 -47.95
CA THR A 82 -23.47 -4.89 -49.25
C THR A 82 -22.34 -3.91 -49.51
N ILE A 83 -22.16 -2.86 -48.69
CA ILE A 83 -21.07 -1.87 -48.84
C ILE A 83 -19.69 -2.53 -48.94
N ASP A 84 -18.86 -2.05 -49.86
CA ASP A 84 -17.48 -2.53 -50.00
C ASP A 84 -16.65 -2.14 -48.75
N ALA A 85 -15.90 -3.10 -48.21
CA ALA A 85 -15.02 -2.88 -47.08
C ALA A 85 -13.97 -1.78 -47.36
N ALA A 86 -13.57 -1.60 -48.63
CA ALA A 86 -12.63 -0.54 -49.02
C ALA A 86 -13.20 0.88 -48.85
N LEU A 87 -14.53 1.03 -48.84
CA LEU A 87 -15.22 2.32 -48.64
C LEU A 87 -15.45 2.64 -47.16
N LEU A 88 -15.25 1.67 -46.27
CA LEU A 88 -15.37 1.86 -44.83
C LEU A 88 -14.14 2.61 -44.30
N THR A 89 -14.24 3.93 -44.26
CA THR A 89 -13.23 4.77 -43.60
C THR A 89 -13.52 4.87 -42.10
N LYS A 90 -12.49 5.21 -41.32
CA LYS A 90 -12.63 5.55 -39.89
C LYS A 90 -13.70 6.62 -39.67
N GLN A 91 -13.64 7.71 -40.43
CA GLN A 91 -14.56 8.82 -40.30
C GLN A 91 -16.00 8.44 -40.64
N PHE A 92 -16.19 7.59 -41.65
CA PHE A 92 -17.51 7.04 -41.96
C PHE A 92 -18.05 6.23 -40.79
N PHE A 93 -17.29 5.24 -40.30
CA PHE A 93 -17.74 4.38 -39.20
C PHE A 93 -18.04 5.16 -37.91
N GLU A 94 -17.19 6.11 -37.55
CA GLU A 94 -17.39 6.95 -36.37
C GLU A 94 -18.59 7.90 -36.49
N GLY A 95 -18.99 8.26 -37.71
CA GLY A 95 -20.19 9.05 -37.99
C GLY A 95 -21.49 8.23 -37.96
N LEU A 96 -21.41 6.91 -37.93
CA LEU A 96 -22.58 6.03 -37.89
C LEU A 96 -23.23 6.00 -36.50
N HIS A 97 -24.55 5.83 -36.49
CA HIS A 97 -25.28 5.47 -35.28
C HIS A 97 -24.81 4.12 -34.73
N SER A 98 -24.85 3.91 -33.41
CA SER A 98 -24.39 2.66 -32.76
C SER A 98 -25.06 1.41 -33.33
N ALA A 99 -26.35 1.49 -33.66
CA ALA A 99 -27.09 0.42 -34.35
C ALA A 99 -26.47 0.02 -35.70
N HIS A 100 -26.07 1.00 -36.51
CA HIS A 100 -25.42 0.76 -37.80
C HIS A 100 -24.00 0.21 -37.62
N GLN A 101 -23.29 0.66 -36.59
CA GLN A 101 -21.99 0.09 -36.21
C GLN A 101 -22.11 -1.38 -35.79
N LEU A 102 -23.14 -1.73 -35.01
CA LEU A 102 -23.45 -3.12 -34.65
C LEU A 102 -23.82 -3.96 -35.87
N GLU A 103 -24.62 -3.43 -36.78
CA GLU A 103 -24.97 -4.12 -38.04
C GLU A 103 -23.72 -4.44 -38.86
N LEU A 104 -22.81 -3.47 -39.02
CA LEU A 104 -21.53 -3.70 -39.67
C LEU A 104 -20.69 -4.74 -38.91
N LEU A 105 -20.57 -4.65 -37.59
CA LEU A 105 -19.83 -5.64 -36.81
C LEU A 105 -20.40 -7.04 -36.97
N ASN A 106 -21.72 -7.20 -36.94
CA ASN A 106 -22.38 -8.49 -37.14
C ASN A 106 -22.07 -9.06 -38.54
N ARG A 107 -22.01 -8.22 -39.57
CA ARG A 107 -21.56 -8.61 -40.92
C ARG A 107 -20.11 -9.09 -40.94
N PHE A 108 -19.22 -8.46 -40.19
CA PHE A 108 -17.80 -8.79 -40.13
C PHE A 108 -17.45 -9.77 -38.98
N ASN A 109 -18.37 -10.66 -38.60
CA ASN A 109 -18.17 -11.68 -37.56
C ASN A 109 -17.75 -11.12 -36.18
N GLY A 110 -18.23 -9.92 -35.85
CA GLY A 110 -18.01 -9.28 -34.55
C GLY A 110 -16.70 -8.52 -34.42
N SER A 111 -15.90 -8.37 -35.48
CA SER A 111 -14.70 -7.53 -35.45
C SER A 111 -14.44 -6.82 -36.77
N LEU A 112 -13.99 -5.57 -36.73
CA LEU A 112 -13.74 -4.76 -37.91
C LEU A 112 -12.45 -3.95 -37.75
N VAL A 113 -11.61 -3.97 -38.78
CA VAL A 113 -10.38 -3.17 -38.86
C VAL A 113 -10.61 -2.07 -39.89
N LEU A 114 -10.35 -0.82 -39.50
CA LEU A 114 -10.49 0.33 -40.40
C LEU A 114 -9.19 1.12 -40.46
N GLY A 115 -8.70 1.37 -41.67
CA GLY A 115 -7.44 2.07 -41.92
C GLY A 115 -6.19 1.18 -41.84
N THR A 116 -5.03 1.80 -41.94
CA THR A 116 -3.71 1.15 -41.90
C THR A 116 -2.72 1.98 -41.09
N GLY A 117 -1.60 1.37 -40.66
CA GLY A 117 -0.56 2.05 -39.89
C GLY A 117 -1.04 2.57 -38.53
N ALA A 118 -0.58 3.76 -38.14
CA ALA A 118 -0.86 4.37 -36.85
C ALA A 118 -2.30 4.90 -36.70
N ASP A 119 -2.98 5.22 -37.80
CA ASP A 119 -4.35 5.74 -37.79
C ASP A 119 -5.43 4.63 -37.79
N ARG A 120 -4.98 3.37 -37.81
CA ARG A 120 -5.83 2.18 -37.74
C ARG A 120 -6.70 2.21 -36.48
N ILE A 121 -7.98 1.89 -36.64
CA ILE A 121 -8.87 1.55 -35.54
C ILE A 121 -9.32 0.10 -35.62
N ASP A 122 -9.37 -0.54 -34.46
CA ASP A 122 -9.79 -1.91 -34.26
C ASP A 122 -11.07 -1.88 -33.44
N VAL A 123 -12.14 -2.45 -34.00
CA VAL A 123 -13.46 -2.44 -33.41
C VAL A 123 -13.89 -3.88 -33.14
N VAL A 124 -14.35 -4.14 -31.93
CA VAL A 124 -14.78 -5.46 -31.47
C VAL A 124 -16.18 -5.35 -30.88
N LEU A 125 -17.02 -6.35 -31.14
CA LEU A 125 -18.33 -6.49 -30.52
C LEU A 125 -18.14 -6.89 -29.05
N GLY A 126 -18.67 -6.11 -28.12
CA GLY A 126 -18.73 -6.43 -26.69
C GLY A 126 -20.14 -6.83 -26.24
N GLN A 127 -20.27 -7.29 -25.00
CA GLN A 127 -21.55 -7.60 -24.36
C GLN A 127 -21.93 -6.52 -23.34
N ASP A 128 -23.15 -5.98 -23.45
CA ASP A 128 -23.71 -5.08 -22.45
C ASP A 128 -24.26 -5.90 -21.28
N ARG A 129 -23.66 -5.68 -20.11
CA ARG A 129 -24.15 -6.22 -18.83
C ARG A 129 -25.46 -5.60 -18.36
N ARG A 130 -25.90 -4.47 -18.93
CA ARG A 130 -27.15 -3.78 -18.54
C ARG A 130 -28.39 -4.36 -19.21
N GLY A 131 -28.26 -5.41 -20.02
CA GLY A 131 -29.38 -6.15 -20.60
C GLY A 131 -30.28 -6.72 -19.50
N ARG A 132 -31.39 -6.03 -19.21
CA ARG A 132 -32.30 -6.34 -18.09
C ARG A 132 -33.12 -7.63 -18.29
N SER A 133 -32.95 -8.33 -19.42
CA SER A 133 -33.86 -9.40 -19.88
C SER A 133 -33.20 -10.75 -20.14
N GLY A 134 -32.05 -11.06 -19.52
CA GLY A 134 -31.36 -12.34 -19.70
C GLY A 134 -30.79 -12.59 -21.10
N GLN A 135 -30.90 -11.62 -22.02
CA GLN A 135 -30.11 -11.58 -23.25
C GLN A 135 -29.06 -10.47 -23.11
N PRO A 136 -27.77 -10.79 -23.28
CA PRO A 136 -26.72 -9.77 -23.21
C PRO A 136 -26.94 -8.79 -24.37
N GLY A 137 -27.05 -7.50 -24.06
CA GLY A 137 -27.02 -6.48 -25.10
C GLY A 137 -25.67 -6.54 -25.83
N GLN A 138 -25.57 -5.91 -27.00
CA GLN A 138 -24.30 -5.81 -27.72
C GLN A 138 -23.80 -4.37 -27.67
N VAL A 139 -22.50 -4.18 -27.50
CA VAL A 139 -21.86 -2.86 -27.52
C VAL A 139 -20.74 -2.84 -28.53
N VAL A 140 -20.42 -1.65 -29.04
CA VAL A 140 -19.29 -1.42 -29.94
C VAL A 140 -18.08 -1.02 -29.09
N LEU A 141 -17.01 -1.81 -29.13
CA LEU A 141 -15.75 -1.52 -28.44
C LEU A 141 -14.70 -1.06 -29.45
N VAL A 142 -14.33 0.21 -29.42
CA VAL A 142 -13.22 0.74 -30.23
C VAL A 142 -11.95 0.70 -29.39
N LEU A 143 -11.04 -0.24 -29.68
CA LEU A 143 -9.92 -0.57 -28.78
C LEU A 143 -9.01 0.62 -28.49
N GLN A 144 -8.70 1.43 -29.51
CA GLN A 144 -7.84 2.62 -29.39
C GLN A 144 -8.46 3.73 -28.52
N ARG A 145 -9.77 3.67 -28.24
CA ARG A 145 -10.48 4.64 -27.40
C ARG A 145 -10.71 4.13 -25.99
N LEU A 146 -10.53 2.83 -25.75
CA LEU A 146 -10.68 2.27 -24.41
C LEU A 146 -9.56 2.78 -23.52
N THR A 147 -9.94 3.35 -22.40
CA THR A 147 -8.99 3.66 -21.33
C THR A 147 -8.76 2.42 -20.46
N LYS A 148 -7.69 2.46 -19.65
CA LYS A 148 -7.44 1.46 -18.60
C LYS A 148 -8.67 1.23 -17.70
N ASN A 149 -9.40 2.29 -17.37
CA ASN A 149 -10.59 2.19 -16.52
C ASN A 149 -11.76 1.52 -17.25
N ASP A 150 -11.95 1.81 -18.54
CA ASP A 150 -13.01 1.17 -19.33
C ASP A 150 -12.77 -0.34 -19.39
N ILE A 151 -11.53 -0.75 -19.65
CA ILE A 151 -11.13 -2.17 -19.69
C ILE A 151 -11.40 -2.87 -18.36
N ALA A 152 -11.04 -2.23 -17.24
CA ALA A 152 -11.27 -2.78 -15.92
C ALA A 152 -12.76 -2.98 -15.61
N GLN A 153 -13.66 -2.22 -16.25
CA GLN A 153 -15.11 -2.34 -16.10
C GLN A 153 -15.75 -3.36 -17.05
N LEU A 154 -15.04 -3.77 -18.11
CA LEU A 154 -15.53 -4.77 -19.05
C LEU A 154 -15.79 -6.12 -18.36
N ALA A 155 -16.76 -6.86 -18.88
CA ALA A 155 -16.98 -8.23 -18.44
C ALA A 155 -15.73 -9.08 -18.72
N PRO A 156 -15.41 -10.10 -17.89
CA PRO A 156 -14.29 -11.00 -18.16
C PRO A 156 -14.35 -11.63 -19.56
N ALA A 157 -15.55 -11.95 -20.04
CA ALA A 157 -15.78 -12.48 -21.39
C ALA A 157 -15.41 -11.47 -22.50
N ASP A 158 -15.65 -10.17 -22.29
CA ASP A 158 -15.26 -9.14 -23.25
C ASP A 158 -13.76 -8.87 -23.21
N GLN A 159 -13.15 -8.87 -22.01
CA GLN A 159 -11.69 -8.78 -21.89
C GLN A 159 -11.01 -9.97 -22.56
N GLU A 160 -11.54 -11.18 -22.39
CA GLU A 160 -11.07 -12.40 -23.08
C GLU A 160 -11.28 -12.30 -24.60
N ARG A 161 -12.41 -11.75 -25.05
CA ARG A 161 -12.65 -11.50 -26.48
C ARG A 161 -11.65 -10.51 -27.06
N ILE A 162 -11.34 -9.42 -26.33
CA ILE A 162 -10.30 -8.47 -26.73
C ILE A 162 -8.94 -9.18 -26.79
N LEU A 163 -8.58 -9.98 -25.79
CA LEU A 163 -7.31 -10.71 -25.78
C LEU A 163 -7.23 -11.70 -26.95
N ASN A 164 -8.30 -12.46 -27.20
CA ASN A 164 -8.38 -13.38 -28.33
C ASN A 164 -8.29 -12.65 -29.66
N TYR A 165 -8.94 -11.49 -29.79
CA TYR A 165 -8.81 -10.62 -30.96
C TYR A 165 -7.36 -10.19 -31.17
N LEU A 166 -6.69 -9.72 -30.11
CA LEU A 166 -5.30 -9.25 -30.16
C LEU A 166 -4.29 -10.35 -30.52
N ASN A 167 -4.61 -11.60 -30.20
CA ASN A 167 -3.79 -12.77 -30.50
C ASN A 167 -4.20 -13.49 -31.79
N SER A 168 -5.39 -13.21 -32.31
CA SER A 168 -5.87 -13.77 -33.57
C SER A 168 -5.18 -13.12 -34.76
N VAL A 169 -4.93 -13.93 -35.79
CA VAL A 169 -4.79 -13.40 -37.14
C VAL A 169 -6.18 -12.94 -37.55
N SER A 170 -6.36 -11.65 -37.88
CA SER A 170 -7.68 -11.13 -38.26
C SER A 170 -8.27 -11.95 -39.41
N THR A 171 -9.60 -11.90 -39.59
CA THR A 171 -10.31 -12.57 -40.68
C THR A 171 -9.80 -12.18 -42.09
N THR A 172 -9.04 -11.09 -42.20
CA THR A 172 -8.36 -10.64 -43.42
C THR A 172 -6.93 -11.17 -43.57
N GLY A 173 -6.47 -12.06 -42.69
CA GLY A 173 -5.10 -12.61 -42.69
C GLY A 173 -4.04 -11.66 -42.12
N GLN A 174 -4.45 -10.47 -41.64
CA GLN A 174 -3.52 -9.48 -41.09
C GLN A 174 -3.37 -9.68 -39.58
N THR A 175 -2.13 -9.87 -39.13
CA THR A 175 -1.79 -9.71 -37.72
C THR A 175 -1.92 -8.24 -37.33
N ILE A 176 -2.25 -7.97 -36.07
CA ILE A 176 -2.18 -6.60 -35.56
C ILE A 176 -0.72 -6.13 -35.65
N PRO A 177 -0.44 -4.98 -36.30
CA PRO A 177 0.91 -4.45 -36.37
C PRO A 177 1.51 -4.31 -34.97
N ALA A 178 2.78 -4.67 -34.82
CA ALA A 178 3.47 -4.61 -33.53
C ALA A 178 3.35 -3.21 -32.88
N GLU A 179 3.44 -2.15 -33.70
CA GLU A 179 3.28 -0.76 -33.24
C GLU A 179 1.91 -0.49 -32.61
N VAL A 180 0.83 -0.99 -33.21
CA VAL A 180 -0.53 -0.85 -32.67
C VAL A 180 -0.66 -1.62 -31.36
N ARG A 181 -0.12 -2.84 -31.31
CA ARG A 181 -0.11 -3.65 -30.07
C ARG A 181 0.62 -2.92 -28.95
N THR A 182 1.83 -2.42 -29.20
CA THR A 182 2.62 -1.67 -28.22
C THR A 182 1.92 -0.39 -27.76
N ASN A 183 1.25 0.33 -28.68
CA ASN A 183 0.46 1.50 -28.30
C ASN A 183 -0.73 1.14 -27.39
N LEU A 184 -1.41 0.02 -27.65
CA LEU A 184 -2.49 -0.46 -26.79
C LEU A 184 -1.95 -0.88 -25.42
N GLU A 185 -0.86 -1.66 -25.36
CA GLU A 185 -0.17 -2.04 -24.12
C GLU A 185 0.20 -0.82 -23.27
N LEU A 186 0.79 0.20 -23.89
CA LEU A 186 1.17 1.44 -23.23
C LEU A 186 -0.06 2.22 -22.74
N SER A 187 -1.09 2.38 -23.58
CA SER A 187 -2.29 3.16 -23.26
C SER A 187 -3.13 2.52 -22.14
N TRP A 188 -3.18 1.20 -22.11
CA TRP A 188 -3.93 0.43 -21.12
C TRP A 188 -3.08 0.13 -19.88
N GLY A 189 -1.75 0.22 -20.00
CA GLY A 189 -0.80 -0.19 -18.98
C GLY A 189 -0.88 -1.69 -18.69
N VAL A 190 -1.11 -2.51 -19.73
CA VAL A 190 -1.24 -3.98 -19.61
C VAL A 190 -0.19 -4.66 -20.47
N THR A 191 0.16 -5.90 -20.10
CA THR A 191 0.99 -6.77 -20.94
C THR A 191 0.05 -7.68 -21.71
N ILE A 192 0.10 -7.67 -23.05
CA ILE A 192 -0.70 -8.60 -23.87
C ILE A 192 0.11 -9.89 -24.04
N TYR A 193 -0.35 -10.97 -23.41
CA TYR A 193 0.26 -12.31 -23.56
C TYR A 193 -0.36 -13.06 -24.75
N GLY A 194 0.25 -14.17 -25.17
CA GLY A 194 -0.26 -15.01 -26.26
C GLY A 194 -1.56 -15.74 -25.91
N SER A 195 -1.81 -15.98 -24.62
CA SER A 195 -3.08 -16.49 -24.11
C SER A 195 -3.41 -15.99 -22.71
N LEU A 196 -4.68 -16.13 -22.32
CA LEU A 196 -5.13 -15.84 -20.96
C LEU A 196 -4.45 -16.72 -19.91
N ALA A 197 -4.21 -17.99 -20.25
CA ALA A 197 -3.54 -18.94 -19.38
C ALA A 197 -2.09 -18.50 -19.11
N GLU A 198 -1.37 -18.05 -20.13
CA GLU A 198 -0.03 -17.49 -20.00
C GLU A 198 -0.01 -16.23 -19.13
N ALA A 199 -0.94 -15.31 -19.36
CA ALA A 199 -1.05 -14.06 -18.59
C ALA A 199 -1.24 -14.34 -17.09
N ARG A 200 -2.17 -15.25 -16.77
CA ARG A 200 -2.44 -15.66 -15.38
C ARG A 200 -1.28 -16.42 -14.77
N ALA A 201 -0.64 -17.32 -15.53
CA ALA A 201 0.53 -18.06 -15.06
C ALA A 201 1.69 -17.12 -14.71
N ALA A 202 2.00 -16.14 -15.57
CA ALA A 202 3.04 -15.15 -15.33
C ALA A 202 2.75 -14.31 -14.08
N ALA A 203 1.53 -13.77 -13.96
CA ALA A 203 1.12 -12.98 -12.80
C ALA A 203 1.11 -13.80 -11.50
N ASN A 204 0.58 -15.03 -11.52
CA ASN A 204 0.54 -15.91 -10.35
C ASN A 204 1.95 -16.30 -9.91
N ASN A 205 2.87 -16.54 -10.84
CA ASN A 205 4.28 -16.82 -10.52
C ASN A 205 4.94 -15.64 -9.76
N LEU A 206 4.66 -14.38 -10.13
CA LEU A 206 5.14 -13.23 -9.36
C LEU A 206 4.61 -13.22 -7.93
N ILE A 207 3.34 -13.56 -7.75
CA ILE A 207 2.69 -13.63 -6.44
C ILE A 207 3.26 -14.80 -5.62
N ASP A 208 3.48 -15.97 -6.24
CA ASP A 208 4.07 -17.14 -5.58
C ASP A 208 5.49 -16.87 -5.09
N LEU A 209 6.32 -16.22 -5.90
CA LEU A 209 7.67 -15.80 -5.51
C LEU A 209 7.62 -14.82 -4.32
N ALA A 210 6.67 -13.88 -4.31
CA ALA A 210 6.50 -12.95 -3.21
C ALA A 210 6.03 -13.65 -1.92
N ILE A 211 5.09 -14.60 -2.01
CA ILE A 211 4.65 -15.40 -0.86
C ILE A 211 5.81 -16.23 -0.30
N ALA A 212 6.60 -16.86 -1.18
CA ALA A 212 7.76 -17.64 -0.77
C ALA A 212 8.79 -16.77 -0.03
N ALA A 213 9.10 -15.58 -0.57
CA ALA A 213 10.02 -14.63 0.07
C ALA A 213 9.53 -14.15 1.45
N ILE A 214 8.22 -13.95 1.62
CA ILE A 214 7.63 -13.59 2.93
C ILE A 214 7.75 -14.75 3.92
N ASN A 215 7.44 -15.98 3.48
CA ASN A 215 7.48 -17.16 4.34
C ASN A 215 8.91 -17.55 4.76
N GLU A 216 9.91 -17.27 3.93
CA GLU A 216 11.33 -17.54 4.23
C GLU A 216 11.83 -16.75 5.44
N GLN A 217 11.28 -15.55 5.70
CA GLN A 217 11.68 -14.70 6.83
C GLN A 217 11.13 -15.17 8.19
N ALA A 218 10.28 -16.21 8.22
CA ALA A 218 9.76 -16.84 9.43
C ALA A 218 9.10 -15.89 10.48
N SER A 219 8.57 -14.74 10.02
CA SER A 219 7.86 -13.78 10.88
C SER A 219 6.54 -14.35 11.42
N ALA A 220 6.23 -14.05 12.69
CA ALA A 220 4.97 -14.41 13.33
C ALA A 220 3.74 -13.77 12.66
N HIS A 221 3.94 -12.72 11.85
CA HIS A 221 2.88 -11.92 11.23
C HIS A 221 2.82 -12.07 9.70
N SER A 222 3.55 -13.02 9.14
CA SER A 222 3.58 -13.32 7.69
C SER A 222 2.20 -13.61 7.09
N SER A 223 1.26 -14.17 7.86
CA SER A 223 -0.11 -14.48 7.40
C SER A 223 -0.86 -13.25 6.88
N ILE A 224 -0.72 -12.08 7.54
CA ILE A 224 -1.41 -10.84 7.15
C ILE A 224 -1.02 -10.44 5.73
N PHE A 225 0.27 -10.52 5.40
CA PHE A 225 0.79 -10.09 4.10
C PHE A 225 0.58 -11.13 3.01
N THR A 226 0.70 -12.43 3.34
CA THR A 226 0.37 -13.50 2.39
C THR A 226 -1.11 -13.48 2.02
N GLU A 227 -2.02 -13.19 2.96
CA GLU A 227 -3.43 -12.98 2.64
C GLU A 227 -3.66 -11.78 1.73
N GLN A 228 -2.95 -10.66 1.93
CA GLN A 228 -3.01 -9.53 0.99
C GLN A 228 -2.59 -9.93 -0.43
N LEU A 229 -1.54 -10.76 -0.57
CA LEU A 229 -1.08 -11.28 -1.86
C LEU A 229 -2.11 -12.24 -2.50
N LEU A 230 -2.81 -13.04 -1.69
CA LEU A 230 -3.87 -13.92 -2.17
C LEU A 230 -5.09 -13.14 -2.69
N LEU A 231 -5.40 -11.96 -2.14
CA LEU A 231 -6.42 -11.08 -2.71
C LEU A 231 -6.03 -10.56 -4.11
N ILE A 232 -4.75 -10.25 -4.32
CA ILE A 232 -4.25 -9.88 -5.66
C ILE A 232 -4.40 -11.06 -6.63
N ARG A 233 -4.12 -12.29 -6.17
CA ARG A 233 -4.32 -13.51 -6.95
C ARG A 233 -5.78 -13.73 -7.34
N GLU A 234 -6.72 -13.50 -6.42
CA GLU A 234 -8.16 -13.57 -6.72
C GLU A 234 -8.50 -12.59 -7.86
N PHE A 235 -8.02 -11.34 -7.78
CA PHE A 235 -8.21 -10.33 -8.81
C PHE A 235 -7.61 -10.73 -10.18
N VAL A 236 -6.41 -11.31 -10.19
CA VAL A 236 -5.75 -11.83 -11.40
C VAL A 236 -6.57 -12.93 -12.05
N ASN A 237 -7.16 -13.82 -11.25
CA ASN A 237 -7.90 -14.97 -11.76
C ASN A 237 -9.27 -14.62 -12.33
N ILE A 238 -9.85 -13.46 -11.97
CA ILE A 238 -11.11 -12.97 -12.55
C ILE A 238 -10.90 -12.02 -13.73
N SER A 239 -9.72 -11.42 -13.85
CA SER A 239 -9.38 -10.49 -14.93
C SER A 239 -8.81 -11.26 -16.13
N ALA A 240 -9.01 -10.75 -17.35
CA ALA A 240 -8.37 -11.28 -18.55
C ALA A 240 -7.27 -10.35 -19.11
N LEU A 241 -7.38 -9.05 -18.86
CA LEU A 241 -6.32 -8.09 -19.17
C LEU A 241 -5.59 -7.71 -17.88
N ILE A 242 -4.34 -8.17 -17.76
CA ILE A 242 -3.55 -8.06 -16.54
C ILE A 242 -2.46 -7.01 -16.71
N SER A 243 -2.40 -6.08 -15.75
CA SER A 243 -1.31 -5.12 -15.64
C SER A 243 -0.21 -5.67 -14.75
N GLU A 244 0.81 -6.27 -15.36
CA GLU A 244 1.97 -6.82 -14.63
C GLU A 244 2.67 -5.73 -13.80
N VAL A 245 2.78 -4.52 -14.35
CA VAL A 245 3.37 -3.36 -13.65
C VAL A 245 2.60 -3.05 -12.36
N ASN A 246 1.26 -2.94 -12.41
CA ASN A 246 0.48 -2.66 -11.19
C ASN A 246 0.62 -3.79 -10.16
N ILE A 247 0.67 -5.05 -10.61
CA ILE A 247 0.86 -6.20 -9.71
C ILE A 247 2.21 -6.11 -9.02
N ARG A 248 3.29 -5.85 -9.77
CA ARG A 248 4.64 -5.66 -9.21
C ARG A 248 4.66 -4.52 -8.20
N THR A 249 4.09 -3.36 -8.54
CA THR A 249 4.01 -2.23 -7.61
C THR A 249 3.25 -2.58 -6.32
N GLN A 250 2.15 -3.35 -6.42
CA GLN A 250 1.41 -3.80 -5.24
C GLN A 250 2.20 -4.82 -4.41
N ILE A 251 2.88 -5.76 -5.06
CA ILE A 251 3.77 -6.75 -4.41
C ILE A 251 4.91 -6.03 -3.68
N GLU A 252 5.60 -5.12 -4.35
CA GLU A 252 6.71 -4.33 -3.79
C GLU A 252 6.24 -3.52 -2.58
N SER A 253 5.08 -2.87 -2.69
CA SER A 253 4.47 -2.13 -1.58
C SER A 253 4.16 -3.04 -0.38
N ILE A 254 3.62 -4.24 -0.60
CA ILE A 254 3.39 -5.24 0.46
C ILE A 254 4.72 -5.71 1.07
N ALA A 255 5.72 -6.00 0.22
CA ALA A 255 7.03 -6.47 0.65
C ALA A 255 7.78 -5.43 1.49
N GLU A 256 7.70 -4.15 1.13
CA GLU A 256 8.28 -3.05 1.90
C GLU A 256 7.65 -2.94 3.29
N ARG A 257 6.32 -3.01 3.37
CA ARG A 257 5.60 -3.01 4.67
C ARG A 257 5.91 -4.24 5.50
N PHE A 258 6.05 -5.42 4.88
CA PHE A 258 6.48 -6.63 5.56
C PHE A 258 7.92 -6.50 6.10
N LYS A 259 8.85 -6.01 5.28
CA LYS A 259 10.23 -5.75 5.71
C LYS A 259 10.28 -4.80 6.91
N ARG A 260 9.47 -3.74 6.90
CA ARG A 260 9.31 -2.83 8.05
C ARG A 260 8.95 -3.60 9.30
N LEU A 261 7.90 -4.41 9.24
CA LEU A 261 7.43 -5.19 10.37
C LEU A 261 8.47 -6.20 10.88
N VAL A 262 9.16 -6.92 9.99
CA VAL A 262 10.22 -7.87 10.35
C VAL A 262 11.35 -7.19 11.11
N VAL A 263 11.78 -6.00 10.68
CA VAL A 263 12.85 -5.26 11.35
C VAL A 263 12.44 -4.86 12.78
N PHE A 264 11.18 -4.48 12.99
CA PHE A 264 10.63 -4.21 14.32
C PHE A 264 10.51 -5.48 15.16
N GLU A 265 10.08 -6.61 14.58
CA GLU A 265 10.00 -7.91 15.25
C GLU A 265 11.38 -8.39 15.72
N VAL A 266 12.40 -8.25 14.86
CA VAL A 266 13.79 -8.58 15.20
C VAL A 266 14.27 -7.75 16.39
N ALA A 267 14.07 -6.43 16.38
CA ALA A 267 14.45 -5.56 17.49
C ALA A 267 13.65 -5.85 18.77
N ALA A 268 12.35 -6.11 18.65
CA ALA A 268 11.48 -6.48 19.76
C ALA A 268 11.92 -7.80 20.42
N SER A 269 12.36 -8.78 19.64
CA SER A 269 12.83 -10.08 20.16
C SER A 269 14.14 -9.99 20.96
N GLN A 270 14.87 -8.88 20.84
CA GLN A 270 16.13 -8.62 21.56
C GLN A 270 15.91 -8.15 23.01
N ALA A 271 14.74 -8.41 23.58
CA ALA A 271 14.36 -8.02 24.94
C ALA A 271 15.30 -8.55 26.04
N SER A 272 16.13 -9.56 25.76
CA SER A 272 17.17 -10.05 26.67
C SER A 272 18.16 -10.93 25.92
N VAL A 273 19.44 -10.57 25.88
CA VAL A 273 20.46 -11.44 25.30
C VAL A 273 21.46 -11.84 26.38
N SER A 274 21.46 -13.12 26.75
CA SER A 274 22.56 -13.75 27.47
C SER A 274 23.71 -13.97 26.49
N ASP A 275 24.89 -13.43 26.76
CA ASP A 275 26.07 -13.85 26.01
C ASP A 275 26.33 -15.35 26.27
N ALA A 276 26.44 -16.15 25.22
CA ALA A 276 26.41 -17.61 25.29
C ALA A 276 27.63 -18.21 26.04
N GLY A 277 28.59 -17.38 26.43
CA GLY A 277 29.76 -17.76 27.22
C GLY A 277 29.79 -17.30 28.68
N ASP A 278 28.96 -16.32 29.09
CA ASP A 278 29.23 -15.60 30.35
C ASP A 278 27.99 -15.16 31.15
N GLY A 279 26.77 -15.53 30.72
CA GLY A 279 25.57 -15.35 31.53
C GLY A 279 25.11 -13.90 31.73
N ASP A 280 25.80 -12.89 31.22
CA ASP A 280 25.39 -11.48 31.29
C ASP A 280 24.18 -11.24 30.37
N VAL A 281 23.02 -10.99 30.96
CA VAL A 281 21.80 -10.59 30.25
C VAL A 281 21.67 -9.08 30.35
N VAL A 282 21.89 -8.37 29.23
CA VAL A 282 21.45 -6.97 29.11
C VAL A 282 20.25 -6.94 28.16
N ALA A 283 19.14 -6.45 28.68
CA ALA A 283 17.88 -6.31 27.98
C ALA A 283 17.86 -5.01 27.16
N GLY A 284 17.17 -5.04 26.01
CA GLY A 284 16.70 -3.84 25.30
C GLY A 284 17.80 -2.87 24.86
N LEU A 285 18.82 -3.39 24.18
CA LEU A 285 20.00 -2.62 23.73
C LEU A 285 19.79 -1.84 22.44
N SER A 286 18.57 -1.86 21.90
CA SER A 286 18.25 -1.17 20.67
C SER A 286 17.78 0.26 20.95
N SER A 287 17.36 0.58 22.18
CA SER A 287 16.78 1.88 22.59
C SER A 287 17.00 2.19 24.09
N LEU A 288 16.92 3.45 24.48
CA LEU A 288 17.10 3.85 25.89
C LEU A 288 15.99 3.37 26.84
N ASP A 289 14.80 3.06 26.31
CA ASP A 289 13.64 2.64 27.11
C ASP A 289 13.48 1.12 27.25
N ASN A 290 14.56 0.38 26.98
CA ASN A 290 14.58 -1.08 27.01
C ASN A 290 13.61 -1.71 25.98
N ASN A 291 13.55 -1.14 24.78
CA ASN A 291 12.71 -1.55 23.65
C ASN A 291 11.20 -1.46 23.92
N SER A 292 10.78 -0.73 24.95
CA SER A 292 9.37 -0.55 25.30
C SER A 292 8.60 0.14 24.17
N SER A 293 9.13 1.25 23.67
CA SER A 293 8.54 1.99 22.55
C SER A 293 8.56 1.17 21.25
N ILE A 294 9.63 0.42 20.99
CA ILE A 294 9.74 -0.49 19.83
C ILE A 294 8.65 -1.57 19.88
N LEU A 295 8.41 -2.18 21.06
CA LEU A 295 7.36 -3.18 21.25
C LEU A 295 5.97 -2.58 21.01
N SER A 296 5.71 -1.39 21.56
CA SER A 296 4.45 -0.68 21.35
C SER A 296 4.25 -0.30 19.87
N ALA A 297 5.32 0.11 19.20
CA ALA A 297 5.32 0.40 17.78
C ALA A 297 5.00 -0.85 16.96
N LEU A 298 5.62 -2.00 17.26
CA LEU A 298 5.34 -3.28 16.59
C LEU A 298 3.86 -3.66 16.72
N THR A 299 3.28 -3.58 17.92
CA THR A 299 1.85 -3.86 18.13
C THR A 299 0.99 -2.95 17.25
N THR A 300 1.28 -1.65 17.23
CA THR A 300 0.54 -0.68 16.43
C THR A 300 0.65 -0.98 14.93
N LEU A 301 1.85 -1.33 14.44
CA LEU A 301 2.10 -1.71 13.05
C LEU A 301 1.28 -2.94 12.64
N VAL A 302 1.26 -3.99 13.46
CA VAL A 302 0.46 -5.20 13.23
C VAL A 302 -1.04 -4.86 13.15
N GLU A 303 -1.54 -4.04 14.07
CA GLU A 303 -2.94 -3.60 14.06
C GLU A 303 -3.30 -2.81 12.80
N GLN A 304 -2.43 -1.90 12.34
CA GLN A 304 -2.70 -1.14 11.12
C GLN A 304 -2.65 -2.02 9.87
N GLU A 305 -1.73 -2.99 9.79
CA GLU A 305 -1.69 -3.93 8.66
C GLU A 305 -2.92 -4.84 8.61
N GLN A 306 -3.43 -5.26 9.78
CA GLN A 306 -4.68 -6.00 9.84
C GLN A 306 -5.85 -5.15 9.32
N ARG A 307 -5.91 -3.86 9.68
CA ARG A 307 -6.92 -2.93 9.16
C ARG A 307 -6.83 -2.76 7.64
N VAL A 308 -5.61 -2.67 7.09
CA VAL A 308 -5.39 -2.62 5.64
C VAL A 308 -5.93 -3.88 4.96
N LEU A 309 -5.63 -5.06 5.51
CA LEU A 309 -6.13 -6.34 5.01
C LEU A 309 -7.66 -6.41 5.05
N ASP A 310 -8.27 -6.08 6.18
CA ASP A 310 -9.72 -6.12 6.35
C ASP A 310 -10.42 -5.16 5.39
N THR A 311 -9.85 -3.97 5.19
CA THR A 311 -10.34 -2.98 4.23
C THR A 311 -10.24 -3.49 2.79
N LYS A 312 -9.15 -4.18 2.43
CA LYS A 312 -9.01 -4.81 1.12
C LYS A 312 -10.03 -5.93 0.90
N LYS A 313 -10.30 -6.76 1.92
CA LYS A 313 -11.36 -7.78 1.88
C LYS A 313 -12.73 -7.14 1.66
N GLN A 314 -13.08 -6.13 2.46
CA GLN A 314 -14.33 -5.38 2.30
C GLN A 314 -14.48 -4.82 0.89
N ARG A 315 -13.43 -4.19 0.35
CA ARG A 315 -13.44 -3.65 -1.02
C ARG A 315 -13.63 -4.74 -2.08
N ALA A 316 -13.01 -5.92 -1.91
CA ALA A 316 -13.18 -7.05 -2.80
C ALA A 316 -14.62 -7.63 -2.75
N ASP A 317 -15.32 -7.46 -1.64
CA ASP A 317 -16.69 -7.94 -1.46
C ASP A 317 -17.76 -6.94 -1.92
N VAL A 318 -17.49 -5.63 -2.02
CA VAL A 318 -18.46 -4.63 -2.50
C VAL A 318 -19.12 -5.02 -3.83
N PRO A 319 -18.40 -5.48 -4.87
CA PRO A 319 -19.02 -5.91 -6.12
C PRO A 319 -19.96 -7.12 -5.96
N LYS A 320 -19.70 -8.01 -5.00
CA LYS A 320 -20.50 -9.22 -4.74
C LYS A 320 -21.85 -8.89 -4.11
N ILE A 321 -21.94 -7.78 -3.37
CA ILE A 321 -23.15 -7.29 -2.68
C ILE A 321 -23.87 -6.21 -3.52
N SER A 322 -23.32 -5.85 -4.69
CA SER A 322 -23.79 -4.73 -5.52
C SER A 322 -25.26 -4.78 -5.93
N SER A 323 -25.87 -5.97 -6.03
CA SER A 323 -27.30 -6.10 -6.33
C SER A 323 -28.21 -5.57 -5.22
N ALA A 324 -27.70 -5.41 -3.99
CA ALA A 324 -28.44 -4.91 -2.84
C ALA A 324 -28.11 -3.44 -2.49
N LEU A 325 -27.08 -2.84 -3.12
CA LEU A 325 -26.64 -1.48 -2.85
C LEU A 325 -27.02 -0.56 -4.00
N ASP A 326 -27.67 0.57 -3.68
CA ASP A 326 -27.80 1.65 -4.65
C ASP A 326 -26.42 2.25 -4.99
N LEU A 327 -26.30 2.86 -6.17
CA LEU A 327 -25.04 3.45 -6.65
C LEU A 327 -24.43 4.45 -5.64
N PRO A 328 -25.20 5.36 -5.00
CA PRO A 328 -24.66 6.24 -3.96
C PRO A 328 -24.05 5.49 -2.76
N LYS A 329 -24.71 4.45 -2.23
CA LYS A 329 -24.17 3.63 -1.14
C LYS A 329 -22.93 2.87 -1.54
N MET A 330 -22.88 2.35 -2.76
CA MET A 330 -21.69 1.67 -3.27
C MET A 330 -20.51 2.65 -3.36
N ILE A 331 -20.73 3.86 -3.89
CA ILE A 331 -19.72 4.91 -3.96
C ILE A 331 -19.23 5.29 -2.56
N SER A 332 -20.16 5.52 -1.62
CA SER A 332 -19.82 5.85 -0.24
C SER A 332 -19.03 4.75 0.47
N ALA A 333 -19.39 3.47 0.26
CA ALA A 333 -18.66 2.34 0.83
C ALA A 333 -17.23 2.22 0.25
N LEU A 334 -17.06 2.42 -1.06
CA LEU A 334 -15.74 2.40 -1.70
C LEU A 334 -14.87 3.59 -1.24
N GLN A 335 -15.46 4.75 -1.01
CA GLN A 335 -14.76 5.92 -0.48
C GLN A 335 -14.32 5.69 0.97
N LEU A 336 -15.23 5.24 1.84
CA LEU A 336 -14.90 4.95 3.23
C LEU A 336 -13.78 3.91 3.35
N THR A 337 -13.84 2.84 2.55
CA THR A 337 -12.76 1.83 2.54
C THR A 337 -11.44 2.43 2.05
N TYR A 338 -11.45 3.27 1.02
CA TYR A 338 -10.23 3.97 0.60
C TYR A 338 -9.64 4.86 1.70
N ASP A 339 -10.48 5.66 2.37
CA ASP A 339 -10.04 6.57 3.43
C ASP A 339 -9.51 5.83 4.65
N LEU A 340 -10.12 4.71 5.02
CA LEU A 340 -9.65 3.83 6.09
C LEU A 340 -8.29 3.21 5.76
N GLN A 341 -8.09 2.77 4.51
CA GLN A 341 -6.79 2.25 4.07
C GLN A 341 -5.72 3.35 4.17
N LYS A 342 -6.03 4.57 3.69
CA LYS A 342 -5.09 5.70 3.74
C LYS A 342 -4.77 6.13 5.16
N ALA A 343 -5.76 6.15 6.06
CA ALA A 343 -5.53 6.44 7.47
C ALA A 343 -4.58 5.41 8.12
N ALA A 344 -4.73 4.11 7.79
CA ALA A 344 -3.83 3.08 8.27
C ALA A 344 -2.40 3.24 7.71
N GLU A 345 -2.25 3.59 6.43
CA GLU A 345 -0.94 3.89 5.81
C GLU A 345 -0.25 5.09 6.49
N VAL A 346 -1.00 6.17 6.77
CA VAL A 346 -0.48 7.35 7.49
C VAL A 346 -0.08 6.99 8.92
N ALA A 347 -0.88 6.18 9.63
CA ALA A 347 -0.57 5.74 10.99
C ALA A 347 0.72 4.91 11.03
N ILE A 348 0.92 4.00 10.06
CA ILE A 348 2.17 3.22 9.93
C ILE A 348 3.39 4.14 9.80
N LEU A 349 3.33 5.14 8.92
CA LEU A 349 4.44 6.08 8.74
C LEU A 349 4.64 7.00 9.95
N THR A 350 3.56 7.34 10.65
CA THR A 350 3.63 8.16 11.87
C THR A 350 4.37 7.41 12.97
N VAL A 351 4.07 6.13 13.18
CA VAL A 351 4.81 5.27 14.12
C VAL A 351 6.30 5.21 13.74
N GLU A 352 6.61 5.12 12.45
CA GLU A 352 8.01 5.12 11.99
C GLU A 352 8.72 6.45 12.33
N LEU A 353 8.05 7.58 12.13
CA LEU A 353 8.56 8.91 12.47
C LEU A 353 8.74 9.08 13.99
N GLU A 354 7.80 8.58 14.80
CA GLU A 354 7.92 8.58 16.26
C GLU A 354 9.14 7.79 16.71
N GLN A 355 9.35 6.59 16.16
CA GLN A 355 10.51 5.75 16.45
C GLN A 355 11.82 6.39 15.99
N GLN A 356 11.79 7.16 14.90
CA GLN A 356 12.94 7.94 14.47
C GLN A 356 13.25 9.08 15.43
N ASN A 357 12.24 9.73 16.00
CA ASN A 357 12.43 10.77 17.02
C ASN A 357 12.95 10.17 18.33
N GLU A 358 12.49 8.97 18.73
CA GLU A 358 13.06 8.26 19.88
C GLU A 358 14.54 7.93 19.65
N LEU A 359 14.90 7.41 18.47
CA LEU A 359 16.31 7.17 18.13
C LEU A 359 17.15 8.46 18.20
N LEU A 360 16.63 9.60 17.74
CA LEU A 360 17.34 10.88 17.83
C LEU A 360 17.56 11.32 19.28
N LYS A 361 16.64 11.00 20.21
CA LYS A 361 16.86 11.24 21.65
C LYS A 361 17.99 10.35 22.16
N ASP A 362 18.03 9.09 21.75
CA ASP A 362 19.10 8.16 22.13
C ASP A 362 20.48 8.69 21.68
N TYR A 363 20.56 9.20 20.44
CA TYR A 363 21.78 9.84 19.93
C TYR A 363 22.12 11.15 20.67
N ALA A 364 21.11 11.94 21.05
CA ALA A 364 21.35 13.20 21.77
C ALA A 364 21.98 12.96 23.16
N VAL A 365 21.61 11.86 23.83
CA VAL A 365 22.23 11.49 25.12
C VAL A 365 23.71 11.20 24.95
N ILE A 366 24.11 10.36 23.98
CA ILE A 366 25.53 10.06 23.77
C ILE A 366 26.31 11.30 23.30
N GLN A 367 25.73 12.15 22.45
CA GLN A 367 26.36 13.42 22.03
C GLN A 367 26.64 14.33 23.22
N ARG A 368 25.68 14.45 24.14
CA ARG A 368 25.86 15.22 25.38
C ARG A 368 27.02 14.65 26.20
N MET A 369 27.08 13.34 26.38
CA MET A 369 28.18 12.69 27.10
C MET A 369 29.54 12.96 26.44
N MET A 370 29.64 12.84 25.11
CA MET A 370 30.90 13.10 24.40
C MET A 370 31.35 14.55 24.55
N ASN A 371 30.40 15.50 24.48
CA ASN A 371 30.72 16.91 24.70
C ASN A 371 31.19 17.20 26.14
N ASP A 372 30.65 16.50 27.13
CA ASP A 372 31.05 16.66 28.53
C ASP A 372 32.43 16.03 28.79
N VAL A 373 32.74 14.91 28.14
CA VAL A 373 34.08 14.30 28.15
C VAL A 373 35.11 15.23 27.48
N LEU A 374 34.82 15.77 26.29
CA LEU A 374 35.72 16.70 25.59
C LEU A 374 35.99 17.98 26.39
N LYS A 375 34.99 18.50 27.13
CA LYS A 375 35.20 19.63 28.03
C LYS A 375 36.12 19.29 29.20
N SER A 376 36.22 18.03 29.64
CA SER A 376 37.08 17.64 30.77
C SER A 376 38.57 17.58 30.42
N TYR A 377 38.92 17.67 29.13
CA TYR A 377 40.30 17.89 28.64
C TYR A 377 40.70 19.37 28.63
N SER A 378 39.75 20.30 28.75
CA SER A 378 40.07 21.73 28.65
C SER A 378 40.93 22.17 29.85
N PRO A 379 42.10 22.81 29.61
CA PRO A 379 43.06 23.16 30.66
C PRO A 379 42.58 24.28 31.62
N ALA A 380 41.36 24.80 31.43
CA ALA A 380 40.80 25.87 32.25
C ALA A 380 40.60 25.48 33.74
N ALA A 381 40.63 24.19 34.08
CA ALA A 381 40.61 23.73 35.48
C ALA A 381 42.01 23.71 36.15
N ALA A 382 43.10 23.88 35.39
CA ALA A 382 44.47 23.77 35.91
C ALA A 382 45.12 25.12 36.26
N VAL A 383 44.40 26.25 36.12
CA VAL A 383 45.00 27.60 36.22
C VAL A 383 44.83 28.28 37.58
N ASP A 384 44.12 27.69 38.56
CA ASP A 384 43.74 28.43 39.79
C ASP A 384 44.35 27.98 41.13
N GLU A 385 45.49 27.29 41.17
CA GLU A 385 46.32 27.28 42.39
C GLU A 385 47.82 27.31 42.03
N GLY A 386 48.45 28.46 42.27
CA GLY A 386 49.84 28.71 41.90
C GLY A 386 50.85 27.81 42.61
N GLY A 387 51.88 27.38 41.87
CA GLY A 387 53.04 26.75 42.47
C GLY A 387 53.91 26.00 41.48
N GLU A 388 55.08 26.58 41.23
CA GLU A 388 56.30 25.94 40.73
C GLU A 388 56.33 25.44 39.27
N GLU A 389 57.18 26.13 38.48
CA GLU A 389 57.74 25.69 37.21
C GLU A 389 58.51 24.36 37.39
N GLY A 390 57.78 23.25 37.42
CA GLY A 390 58.31 21.90 37.40
C GLY A 390 58.35 21.35 35.98
N ALA A 391 59.57 21.10 35.50
CA ALA A 391 59.96 20.38 34.28
C ALA A 391 58.83 19.74 33.44
N VAL A 392 58.71 20.22 32.20
CA VAL A 392 57.98 19.61 31.08
C VAL A 392 58.56 18.21 30.83
N GLY A 393 57.98 17.21 31.49
CA GLY A 393 58.08 15.80 31.12
C GLY A 393 57.29 15.57 29.84
N GLU A 394 57.76 14.62 29.03
CA GLU A 394 57.19 14.23 27.73
C GLU A 394 55.66 14.19 27.77
N ASP A 395 55.04 14.78 26.74
CA ASP A 395 53.59 14.95 26.56
C ASP A 395 52.84 13.61 26.65
N GLU A 396 52.62 13.09 27.85
CA GLU A 396 51.73 11.96 28.08
C GLU A 396 50.33 12.46 27.75
N GLU A 397 49.80 12.01 26.60
CA GLU A 397 48.45 12.31 26.16
C GLU A 397 47.49 11.99 27.31
N GLU A 398 46.76 13.01 27.78
CA GLU A 398 45.80 12.82 28.85
C GLU A 398 44.75 11.80 28.39
N LEU A 399 44.43 10.85 29.26
CA LEU A 399 43.40 9.85 29.01
C LEU A 399 42.18 10.13 29.90
N ARG A 400 40.99 10.12 29.30
CA ARG A 400 39.71 10.21 30.01
C ARG A 400 38.79 9.09 29.61
N ASP A 401 38.00 8.61 30.56
CA ASP A 401 36.89 7.70 30.31
C ASP A 401 35.62 8.44 29.85
N ALA A 402 34.57 7.67 29.51
CA ALA A 402 33.29 8.23 29.08
C ALA A 402 32.51 9.01 30.16
N ALA A 403 32.98 9.00 31.42
CA ALA A 403 32.49 9.85 32.50
C ALA A 403 33.37 11.11 32.70
N GLY A 404 34.35 11.32 31.83
CA GLY A 404 35.25 12.47 31.82
C GLY A 404 36.36 12.38 32.89
N ARG A 405 36.65 11.18 33.42
CA ARG A 405 37.61 10.98 34.51
C ARG A 405 38.92 10.37 34.04
N GLY A 406 40.03 10.79 34.66
CA GLY A 406 41.35 10.19 34.49
C GLY A 406 41.58 8.88 35.27
N GLU A 407 40.62 8.46 36.10
CA GLU A 407 40.63 7.18 36.81
C GLU A 407 39.61 6.23 36.16
N LYS A 408 39.89 4.93 36.11
CA LYS A 408 38.95 3.92 35.58
C LYS A 408 37.65 3.92 36.39
N THR A 409 36.54 4.32 35.78
CA THR A 409 35.20 4.16 36.37
C THR A 409 34.69 2.74 36.18
N THR A 410 34.34 2.07 37.29
CA THR A 410 33.71 0.73 37.24
C THR A 410 32.20 0.84 37.10
N VAL A 411 31.67 0.18 36.06
CA VAL A 411 30.24 -0.06 35.82
C VAL A 411 29.92 -1.50 36.23
N ARG A 412 28.87 -1.67 37.02
CA ARG A 412 28.35 -3.02 37.34
C ARG A 412 27.16 -3.32 36.45
N LEU A 413 27.27 -4.41 35.69
CA LEU A 413 26.21 -4.98 34.89
C LEU A 413 25.76 -6.26 35.59
N LYS A 414 24.78 -6.14 36.50
CA LYS A 414 24.28 -7.32 37.22
C LYS A 414 23.34 -8.11 36.32
N SER A 415 23.68 -9.36 36.05
CA SER A 415 22.84 -10.27 35.28
C SER A 415 21.61 -10.74 36.10
N GLY A 416 20.43 -10.74 35.46
CA GLY A 416 19.16 -11.15 36.05
C GLY A 416 17.98 -10.85 35.11
N SER A 417 16.74 -11.15 35.53
CA SER A 417 15.53 -10.86 34.72
C SER A 417 15.29 -9.36 34.51
N THR A 418 16.04 -8.50 35.20
CA THR A 418 16.06 -7.05 35.01
C THR A 418 17.50 -6.59 35.19
N ALA A 419 18.23 -6.47 34.07
CA ALA A 419 19.60 -5.99 34.09
C ALA A 419 19.65 -4.65 34.85
N THR A 420 20.39 -4.62 35.96
CA THR A 420 20.55 -3.39 36.74
C THR A 420 21.90 -2.78 36.40
N LEU A 421 21.85 -1.64 35.72
CA LEU A 421 23.02 -0.82 35.40
C LEU A 421 23.28 0.12 36.58
N THR A 422 24.45 0.02 37.20
CA THR A 422 24.83 0.94 38.28
C THR A 422 26.24 1.49 38.05
N SER A 423 26.36 2.80 38.25
CA SER A 423 27.60 3.56 38.33
C SER A 423 27.41 4.64 39.39
N SER A 424 28.49 5.02 40.08
CA SER A 424 28.49 6.16 41.00
C SER A 424 28.49 7.50 40.27
N HIS A 425 28.77 7.52 38.96
CA HIS A 425 29.04 8.74 38.20
C HIS A 425 28.17 8.92 36.97
N LEU A 426 27.43 7.89 36.55
CA LEU A 426 26.56 7.92 35.38
C LEU A 426 25.14 7.59 35.76
N THR A 427 24.19 8.30 35.15
CA THR A 427 22.77 7.97 35.24
C THR A 427 22.48 6.66 34.51
N VAL A 428 21.34 6.03 34.80
CA VAL A 428 20.91 4.80 34.10
C VAL A 428 20.74 5.04 32.60
N GLU A 429 20.25 6.21 32.22
CA GLU A 429 20.07 6.62 30.82
C GLU A 429 21.41 6.73 30.10
N GLU A 430 22.41 7.39 30.70
CA GLU A 430 23.77 7.48 30.18
C GLU A 430 24.43 6.11 30.06
N LEU A 431 24.27 5.25 31.07
CA LEU A 431 24.79 3.88 30.99
C LEU A 431 24.16 3.10 29.84
N ARG A 432 22.86 3.25 29.59
CA ARG A 432 22.20 2.62 28.45
C ARG A 432 22.72 3.16 27.13
N ALA A 433 22.91 4.49 27.02
CA ALA A 433 23.51 5.09 25.84
C ALA A 433 24.92 4.52 25.58
N LEU A 434 25.77 4.42 26.61
CA LEU A 434 27.10 3.81 26.44
C LEU A 434 27.02 2.36 25.95
N VAL A 435 26.13 1.55 26.52
CA VAL A 435 25.96 0.16 26.07
C VAL A 435 25.43 0.09 24.64
N MET A 436 24.52 0.98 24.24
CA MET A 436 23.96 1.04 22.88
C MET A 436 25.02 1.35 21.82
N PHE A 437 26.08 2.06 22.18
CA PHE A 437 27.15 2.48 21.25
C PHE A 437 28.46 1.72 21.45
N ASP A 438 28.48 0.73 22.35
CA ASP A 438 29.66 -0.09 22.59
C ASP A 438 29.83 -1.19 21.52
N THR A 439 31.05 -1.37 21.00
CA THR A 439 31.38 -2.37 19.97
C THR A 439 31.18 -3.82 20.43
N SER A 440 31.38 -4.11 21.72
CA SER A 440 31.29 -5.46 22.25
C SER A 440 29.84 -5.85 22.56
N LEU A 441 29.02 -4.86 22.92
CA LEU A 441 27.64 -5.05 23.36
C LEU A 441 26.58 -4.64 22.34
N SER A 442 26.92 -4.00 21.21
CA SER A 442 25.91 -3.48 20.30
C SER A 442 26.26 -3.65 18.82
N GLY A 443 25.39 -3.11 17.95
CA GLY A 443 25.62 -3.02 16.51
C GLY A 443 24.93 -4.08 15.66
N THR A 444 25.00 -3.87 14.35
CA THR A 444 24.39 -4.75 13.33
C THR A 444 24.96 -6.16 13.36
N ALA A 445 26.27 -6.31 13.61
CA ALA A 445 26.94 -7.61 13.70
C ALA A 445 26.40 -8.50 14.84
N LYS A 446 25.80 -7.87 15.87
CA LYS A 446 25.18 -8.55 17.01
C LYS A 446 23.65 -8.65 16.88
N ASN A 447 23.08 -8.23 15.74
CA ASN A 447 21.66 -8.00 15.57
C ASN A 447 21.11 -7.14 16.72
N ARG A 448 21.67 -5.95 16.96
CA ARG A 448 21.25 -5.01 18.03
C ARG A 448 20.96 -3.60 17.52
N ALA A 449 20.80 -3.46 16.20
CA ALA A 449 20.45 -2.18 15.59
C ALA A 449 19.02 -1.77 15.97
N HIS A 450 18.81 -0.46 16.08
CA HIS A 450 17.47 0.11 16.17
C HIS A 450 16.72 -0.17 14.86
N PRO A 451 15.39 -0.40 14.87
CA PRO A 451 14.63 -0.66 13.65
C PRO A 451 14.86 0.36 12.54
N ILE A 452 14.91 1.64 12.91
CA ILE A 452 15.12 2.74 11.96
C ILE A 452 16.51 2.69 11.32
N GLU A 453 17.57 2.33 12.07
CA GLU A 453 18.93 2.17 11.53
C GLU A 453 18.93 1.09 10.44
N ALA A 454 18.30 -0.05 10.72
CA ALA A 454 18.19 -1.16 9.76
C ALA A 454 17.30 -0.82 8.55
N LEU A 455 16.20 -0.10 8.73
CA LEU A 455 15.32 0.30 7.62
C LEU A 455 15.97 1.30 6.68
N ARG A 456 16.82 2.14 7.24
CA ARG A 456 17.42 3.28 6.54
C ARG A 456 18.85 3.03 6.07
N GLY A 457 19.41 1.86 6.41
CA GLY A 457 20.79 1.53 6.10
C GLY A 457 21.79 2.44 6.82
N VAL A 458 21.38 3.08 7.92
CA VAL A 458 22.26 3.90 8.75
C VAL A 458 22.97 2.98 9.72
N THR A 459 24.31 3.00 9.69
CA THR A 459 25.10 2.20 10.62
C THR A 459 25.40 3.04 11.85
N ARG A 460 25.00 2.55 13.03
CA ARG A 460 25.34 3.17 14.32
C ARG A 460 26.87 3.25 14.44
N PRO A 461 27.45 4.41 14.77
CA PRO A 461 28.86 4.47 15.08
C PRO A 461 29.09 3.72 16.39
N LEU A 462 30.10 2.85 16.41
CA LEU A 462 30.41 2.03 17.57
C LEU A 462 31.85 2.31 17.98
N GLU A 463 32.08 2.40 19.28
CA GLU A 463 33.41 2.54 19.86
C GLU A 463 33.57 1.55 21.03
N THR A 464 34.79 1.14 21.36
CA THR A 464 35.05 0.30 22.53
C THR A 464 34.98 1.16 23.77
N ILE A 465 33.84 1.19 24.45
CA ILE A 465 33.56 2.06 25.59
C ILE A 465 33.67 1.28 26.89
N LEU A 466 33.30 0.00 26.88
CA LEU A 466 33.23 -0.88 28.04
C LEU A 466 34.24 -2.01 27.92
N GLU A 467 35.21 -2.04 28.83
CA GLU A 467 36.20 -3.11 28.95
C GLU A 467 35.76 -4.09 30.04
N LYS A 468 35.47 -5.34 29.67
CA LYS A 468 35.07 -6.37 30.64
C LYS A 468 36.25 -6.73 31.57
N THR A 469 35.99 -6.75 32.88
CA THR A 469 36.98 -7.23 33.85
C THR A 469 37.00 -8.75 33.88
N THR A 470 38.15 -9.37 33.60
CA THR A 470 38.31 -10.84 33.60
C THR A 470 37.81 -11.47 34.90
N GLY A 471 36.85 -12.41 34.79
CA GLY A 471 36.31 -13.16 35.92
C GLY A 471 35.30 -12.39 36.80
N SER A 472 34.72 -11.29 36.32
CA SER A 472 33.76 -10.46 37.06
C SER A 472 32.62 -9.95 36.16
N GLU A 473 31.43 -9.72 36.76
CA GLU A 473 30.28 -9.02 36.14
C GLU A 473 30.49 -7.48 36.07
N THR A 474 31.74 -7.04 36.17
CA THR A 474 32.10 -5.62 36.18
C THR A 474 32.81 -5.23 34.90
N TYR A 475 32.42 -4.08 34.38
CA TYR A 475 33.01 -3.46 33.21
C TYR A 475 33.68 -2.18 33.68
N ASN A 476 34.83 -1.84 33.12
CA ASN A 476 35.44 -0.53 33.32
C ASN A 476 35.16 0.31 32.08
N LEU A 477 34.96 1.61 32.28
CA LEU A 477 34.95 2.54 31.15
C LEU A 477 36.37 2.61 30.58
N ASP A 478 36.49 2.38 29.28
CA ASP A 478 37.75 2.49 28.55
C ASP A 478 38.22 3.95 28.57
N GLN A 479 39.52 4.15 28.73
CA GLN A 479 40.13 5.47 28.76
C GLN A 479 40.78 5.74 27.42
N LYS A 480 40.42 6.86 26.80
CA LYS A 480 40.88 7.22 25.46
C LYS A 480 41.45 8.63 25.45
N THR A 481 42.08 9.02 24.35
CA THR A 481 42.63 10.37 24.16
C THR A 481 41.52 11.36 23.77
N GLU A 482 41.80 12.67 23.84
CA GLU A 482 40.89 13.70 23.31
C GLU A 482 40.60 13.48 21.81
N SER A 483 41.61 13.07 21.04
CA SER A 483 41.49 12.80 19.61
C SER A 483 40.49 11.67 19.32
N ASP A 484 40.56 10.58 20.07
CA ASP A 484 39.65 9.43 19.90
C ASP A 484 38.20 9.83 20.19
N TRP A 485 37.96 10.55 21.30
CA TRP A 485 36.63 11.05 21.65
C TRP A 485 36.09 12.03 20.62
N ASN A 486 36.96 12.87 20.04
CA ASN A 486 36.57 13.81 18.99
C ASN A 486 36.16 13.10 17.69
N ILE A 487 36.91 12.06 17.28
CA ILE A 487 36.55 11.22 16.13
C ILE A 487 35.17 10.58 16.34
N PHE A 488 34.96 9.97 17.50
CA PHE A 488 33.68 9.32 17.81
C PHE A 488 32.52 10.32 17.87
N SER A 489 32.73 11.50 18.48
CA SER A 489 31.74 12.60 18.49
C SER A 489 31.36 13.07 17.08
N SER A 490 32.35 13.19 16.18
CA SER A 490 32.12 13.53 14.77
C SER A 490 31.26 12.46 14.07
N GLN A 491 31.56 11.17 14.27
CA GLN A 491 30.79 10.07 13.67
C GLN A 491 29.35 10.04 14.16
N ILE A 492 29.11 10.29 15.45
CA ILE A 492 27.74 10.41 15.99
C ILE A 492 27.00 11.57 15.33
N SER A 493 27.67 12.71 15.16
CA SER A 493 27.09 13.90 14.52
C SER A 493 26.70 13.65 13.06
N ASP A 494 27.53 12.91 12.32
CA ASP A 494 27.23 12.51 10.95
C ASP A 494 25.99 11.60 10.87
N SER A 495 25.89 10.61 11.75
CA SER A 495 24.72 9.73 11.83
C SER A 495 23.44 10.49 12.21
N VAL A 496 23.51 11.45 13.15
CA VAL A 496 22.37 12.32 13.47
C VAL A 496 21.94 13.15 12.26
N SER A 497 22.89 13.68 11.47
CA SER A 497 22.58 14.41 10.25
C SER A 497 21.83 13.54 9.22
N LEU A 498 22.29 12.30 9.02
CA LEU A 498 21.64 11.34 8.12
C LEU A 498 20.22 10.98 8.58
N ILE A 499 20.05 10.71 9.88
CA ILE A 499 18.74 10.44 10.46
C ILE A 499 17.82 11.67 10.31
N ASN A 500 18.30 12.88 10.60
CA ASN A 500 17.49 14.09 10.46
C ASN A 500 17.01 14.34 9.02
N GLN A 501 17.86 14.12 8.02
CA GLN A 501 17.47 14.25 6.60
C GLN A 501 16.32 13.30 6.24
N GLN A 502 16.34 12.08 6.77
CA GLN A 502 15.28 11.10 6.54
C GLN A 502 13.97 11.46 7.22
N SER A 503 14.03 12.10 8.40
CA SER A 503 12.84 12.56 9.13
C SER A 503 12.07 13.61 8.34
N GLN A 504 12.79 14.50 7.65
CA GLN A 504 12.20 15.48 6.74
C GLN A 504 11.50 14.81 5.55
N ILE A 505 12.09 13.78 4.96
CA ILE A 505 11.48 13.01 3.87
C ILE A 505 10.19 12.33 4.35
N MET A 506 10.20 11.70 5.53
CA MET A 506 8.99 11.10 6.10
C MET A 506 7.90 12.13 6.37
N THR A 507 8.25 13.27 6.95
CA THR A 507 7.31 14.36 7.24
C THR A 507 6.64 14.84 5.96
N ASN A 508 7.42 14.98 4.87
CA ASN A 508 6.89 15.32 3.55
C ASN A 508 5.96 14.23 3.01
N ASN A 509 6.31 12.95 3.15
CA ASN A 509 5.47 11.84 2.71
C ASN A 509 4.14 11.77 3.48
N ILE A 510 4.18 11.93 4.81
CA ILE A 510 2.98 11.97 5.66
C ILE A 510 2.09 13.16 5.29
N SER A 511 2.69 14.35 5.12
CA SER A 511 1.95 15.53 4.66
C SER A 511 1.34 15.31 3.28
N GLY A 512 2.06 14.67 2.35
CA GLY A 512 1.56 14.33 1.02
C GLY A 512 0.34 13.42 1.08
N LEU A 513 0.42 12.32 1.85
CA LEU A 513 -0.70 11.38 2.03
C LEU A 513 -1.91 12.03 2.70
N ASN A 514 -1.71 12.88 3.72
CA ASN A 514 -2.80 13.62 4.35
C ASN A 514 -3.47 14.60 3.36
N GLN A 515 -2.68 15.28 2.52
CA GLN A 515 -3.23 16.15 1.47
C GLN A 515 -4.01 15.36 0.43
N GLU A 516 -3.51 14.19 0.01
CA GLU A 516 -4.23 13.29 -0.90
C GLU A 516 -5.54 12.81 -0.28
N GLN A 517 -5.53 12.35 0.97
CA GLN A 517 -6.72 11.92 1.69
C GLN A 517 -7.78 13.03 1.74
N ASN A 518 -7.39 14.26 2.12
CA ASN A 518 -8.30 15.40 2.18
C ASN A 518 -8.87 15.74 0.79
N ARG A 519 -8.03 15.74 -0.26
CA ARG A 519 -8.50 15.96 -1.64
C ARG A 519 -9.48 14.87 -2.08
N HIS A 520 -9.22 13.62 -1.74
CA HIS A 520 -10.12 12.52 -2.06
C HIS A 520 -11.48 12.67 -1.36
N PHE A 521 -11.48 13.05 -0.09
CA PHE A 521 -12.70 13.31 0.68
C PHE A 521 -13.51 14.49 0.11
N ASP A 522 -12.85 15.58 -0.27
CA ASP A 522 -13.50 16.76 -0.87
C ASP A 522 -14.11 16.42 -2.25
N LEU A 523 -13.36 15.70 -3.10
CA LEU A 523 -13.85 15.24 -4.39
C LEU A 523 -15.03 14.27 -4.24
N ALA A 524 -14.95 13.36 -3.28
CA ALA A 524 -16.00 12.40 -2.94
C ALA A 524 -17.29 13.10 -2.52
N SER A 525 -17.19 14.05 -1.58
CA SER A 525 -18.32 14.82 -1.07
C SER A 525 -18.98 15.64 -2.18
N SER A 526 -18.17 16.29 -3.02
CA SER A 526 -18.66 17.04 -4.19
C SER A 526 -19.38 16.15 -5.21
N LEU A 527 -18.86 14.95 -5.48
CA LEU A 527 -19.51 13.98 -6.37
C LEU A 527 -20.83 13.46 -5.80
N LEU A 528 -20.88 13.12 -4.51
CA LEU A 528 -22.11 12.68 -3.86
C LEU A 528 -23.19 13.76 -3.91
N GLN A 529 -22.83 15.01 -3.62
CA GLN A 529 -23.75 16.14 -3.72
C GLN A 529 -24.28 16.29 -5.15
N ARG A 530 -23.41 16.24 -6.17
CA ARG A 530 -23.81 16.32 -7.58
C ARG A 530 -24.71 15.15 -8.00
N LEU A 531 -24.44 13.94 -7.49
CA LEU A 531 -25.29 12.77 -7.74
C LEU A 531 -26.67 12.96 -7.12
N THR A 532 -26.75 13.43 -5.87
CA THR A 532 -28.02 13.74 -5.20
C THR A 532 -28.79 14.83 -5.96
N GLU A 533 -28.13 15.91 -6.38
CA GLU A 533 -28.75 16.96 -7.18
C GLU A 533 -29.27 16.44 -8.52
N THR A 534 -28.50 15.57 -9.19
CA THR A 534 -28.90 14.94 -10.46
C THR A 534 -30.10 14.02 -10.26
N LEU A 535 -30.11 13.20 -9.20
CA LEU A 535 -31.23 12.33 -8.86
C LEU A 535 -32.49 13.15 -8.54
N LEU A 536 -32.37 14.25 -7.81
CA LEU A 536 -33.49 15.15 -7.52
C LEU A 536 -34.03 15.80 -8.79
N ARG A 537 -33.16 16.21 -9.73
CA ARG A 537 -33.58 16.74 -11.03
C ARG A 537 -34.31 15.69 -11.87
N ILE A 538 -33.80 14.46 -11.92
CA ILE A 538 -34.46 13.34 -12.63
C ILE A 538 -35.80 13.00 -11.99
N ALA A 539 -35.93 13.10 -10.66
CA ALA A 539 -37.19 12.86 -9.96
C ALA A 539 -38.23 13.97 -10.16
N GLN A 540 -37.80 15.17 -10.57
CA GLN A 540 -38.67 16.32 -10.84
C GLN A 540 -39.15 16.39 -12.30
N THR A 541 -38.44 15.75 -13.23
CA THR A 541 -38.85 15.55 -14.63
C THR A 541 -39.70 14.30 -14.78
#